data_AF-A0A2P6FEY8-F1
#
_entry.id   AF-A0A2P6FEY8-F1
#
_cell.length_a   1.000
_cell.length_b   1.000
_cell.length_c   1.000
_cell.angle_alpha   90.00
_cell.angle_beta   90.00
_cell.angle_gamma   90.00
#
_symmetry.space_group_name_H-M   'P 1'
#
loop_
_entity.id
_entity.type
_entity.pdbx_description
1 polymer ?
#
loop_
_entity_poly.entity_id
_entity_poly.type
_entity_poly.pdbx_seq_one_letter_code
_entity_poly.pdbx_strand_id
1 'polypeptide(L)'
;MSKYDHRQPGVVPAVLNFNEVVGELISDGIHVNENIINLTYKIKGATGIALVTDAMLAKGLPDGEYQFGPLPVVKTGQKVVIKGTETIAGSVATYDYCVRNFHHFTNCSLQELALVASTNIAKQLGIFEKTGSIAVGKLADLVVLDAELKVLMTLCEGEVAYSQLKFKQ
;
A
#
# COMPACT_ATOMS: atom_id res chain seq x y z
N MET A 1 -6.53 -14.61 8.81
CA MET A 1 -7.29 -13.98 9.90
C MET A 1 -8.63 -14.66 10.06
N SER A 2 -9.22 -14.64 11.26
CA SER A 2 -10.61 -15.09 11.45
C SER A 2 -11.56 -14.22 10.64
N LYS A 3 -12.59 -14.85 10.06
CA LYS A 3 -13.67 -14.15 9.37
C LYS A 3 -14.50 -13.36 10.38
N TYR A 4 -15.23 -12.36 9.90
CA TYR A 4 -16.28 -11.73 10.71
C TYR A 4 -17.36 -12.74 11.08
N ASP A 5 -17.70 -12.80 12.37
CA ASP A 5 -18.91 -13.43 12.87
C ASP A 5 -19.59 -12.53 13.92
N HIS A 6 -20.92 -12.43 13.85
CA HIS A 6 -21.72 -11.59 14.74
C HIS A 6 -21.63 -11.93 16.24
N ARG A 7 -21.28 -13.16 16.62
CA ARG A 7 -21.13 -13.59 18.04
C ARG A 7 -19.67 -13.74 18.44
N GLN A 8 -18.79 -14.00 17.47
CA GLN A 8 -17.35 -14.10 17.64
C GLN A 8 -16.64 -13.19 16.62
N PRO A 9 -16.61 -11.86 16.86
CA PRO A 9 -16.21 -10.87 15.86
C PRO A 9 -14.84 -11.14 15.24
N GLY A 10 -13.88 -11.66 16.00
CA GLY A 10 -12.54 -11.95 15.51
C GLY A 10 -11.72 -10.69 15.25
N VAL A 11 -10.66 -10.83 14.44
CA VAL A 11 -9.64 -9.77 14.29
C VAL A 11 -10.14 -8.61 13.44
N VAL A 12 -10.91 -8.88 12.37
CA VAL A 12 -11.32 -7.84 11.42
C VAL A 12 -12.16 -6.74 12.10
N PRO A 13 -13.24 -7.03 12.85
CA PRO A 13 -14.01 -6.00 13.55
C PRO A 13 -13.23 -5.37 14.71
N ALA A 14 -12.32 -6.11 15.35
CA ALA A 14 -11.48 -5.52 16.39
C ALA A 14 -10.63 -4.39 15.79
N VAL A 15 -9.91 -4.65 14.69
CA VAL A 15 -9.13 -3.61 13.99
C VAL A 15 -10.03 -2.46 13.54
N LEU A 16 -11.23 -2.75 13.04
CA LEU A 16 -12.17 -1.71 12.59
C LEU A 16 -12.75 -0.87 13.74
N ASN A 17 -12.95 -1.44 14.92
CA ASN A 17 -13.62 -0.80 16.05
C ASN A 17 -12.67 -0.03 16.98
N PHE A 18 -11.41 -0.44 17.06
CA PHE A 18 -10.41 0.21 17.91
C PHE A 18 -9.62 1.26 17.12
N ASN A 19 -9.77 2.53 17.49
CA ASN A 19 -9.19 3.65 16.75
C ASN A 19 -7.67 3.75 16.91
N GLU A 20 -7.15 3.25 18.02
CA GLU A 20 -5.74 3.13 18.34
C GLU A 20 -4.99 2.11 17.48
N VAL A 21 -5.71 1.20 16.82
CA VAL A 21 -5.12 0.19 15.93
C VAL A 21 -5.09 0.74 14.51
N VAL A 22 -3.89 0.83 13.94
CA VAL A 22 -3.70 1.08 12.50
C VAL A 22 -3.79 -0.25 11.76
N GLY A 23 -4.68 -0.31 10.77
CA GLY A 23 -4.81 -1.47 9.91
C GLY A 23 -3.92 -1.34 8.67
N GLU A 24 -3.10 -2.34 8.41
CA GLU A 24 -2.43 -2.48 7.11
C GLU A 24 -3.44 -2.91 6.04
N LEU A 25 -3.32 -2.33 4.84
CA LEU A 25 -4.24 -2.61 3.74
C LEU A 25 -3.51 -2.76 2.41
N ILE A 26 -3.71 -3.91 1.76
CA ILE A 26 -3.28 -4.15 0.37
C ILE A 26 -4.42 -3.70 -0.56
N SER A 27 -4.27 -2.54 -1.19
CA SER A 27 -5.30 -1.92 -2.03
C SER A 27 -5.20 -2.31 -3.51
N ASP A 28 -4.73 -3.52 -3.83
CA ASP A 28 -4.52 -3.96 -5.21
C ASP A 28 -5.81 -4.37 -5.96
N GLY A 29 -6.94 -4.43 -5.26
CA GLY A 29 -8.25 -4.84 -5.79
C GLY A 29 -8.41 -6.36 -5.92
N ILE A 30 -7.39 -7.14 -5.53
CA ILE A 30 -7.33 -8.60 -5.63
C ILE A 30 -7.41 -9.21 -4.23
N HIS A 31 -6.57 -8.74 -3.31
CA HIS A 31 -6.58 -9.16 -1.91
C HIS A 31 -7.85 -8.70 -1.19
N VAL A 32 -8.27 -7.47 -1.49
CA VAL A 32 -9.45 -6.85 -0.90
C VAL A 32 -10.28 -6.23 -2.02
N ASN A 33 -11.57 -6.55 -2.05
CA ASN A 33 -12.51 -5.95 -2.99
C ASN A 33 -12.61 -4.43 -2.76
N GLU A 34 -12.77 -3.65 -3.84
CA GLU A 34 -12.89 -2.20 -3.82
C GLU A 34 -13.93 -1.66 -2.82
N ASN A 35 -15.08 -2.34 -2.67
CA ASN A 35 -16.12 -1.93 -1.74
C ASN A 35 -15.70 -2.10 -0.29
N ILE A 36 -14.89 -3.13 -0.01
CA ILE A 36 -14.34 -3.37 1.32
C ILE A 36 -13.22 -2.36 1.62
N ILE A 37 -12.38 -2.01 0.64
CA ILE A 37 -11.38 -0.93 0.77
C ILE A 37 -12.09 0.39 1.14
N ASN A 38 -13.14 0.76 0.40
CA ASN A 38 -13.91 1.97 0.67
C ASN A 38 -14.62 1.92 2.04
N LEU A 39 -15.18 0.76 2.42
CA LEU A 39 -15.80 0.58 3.73
C LEU A 39 -14.78 0.73 4.87
N THR A 40 -13.60 0.12 4.74
CA THR A 40 -12.51 0.25 5.71
C THR A 40 -12.09 1.71 5.85
N TYR A 41 -11.95 2.45 4.75
CA TYR A 41 -11.67 3.88 4.77
C TYR A 41 -12.76 4.69 5.50
N LYS A 42 -14.03 4.43 5.23
CA LYS A 42 -15.16 5.10 5.91
C LYS A 42 -15.20 4.87 7.41
N ILE A 43 -14.78 3.67 7.87
CA ILE A 43 -14.80 3.32 9.29
C ILE A 43 -13.55 3.83 10.01
N LYS A 44 -12.36 3.53 9.47
CA LYS A 44 -11.08 3.86 10.12
C LYS A 44 -10.63 5.30 9.91
N GLY A 45 -11.12 5.95 8.87
CA GLY A 45 -10.56 7.19 8.36
C GLY A 45 -9.14 7.01 7.81
N ALA A 46 -8.63 8.07 7.17
CA ALA A 46 -7.28 8.07 6.62
C ALA A 46 -6.18 7.88 7.67
N THR A 47 -6.40 8.28 8.93
CA THR A 47 -5.39 8.15 10.00
C THR A 47 -5.25 6.73 10.55
N GLY A 48 -6.25 5.87 10.31
CA GLY A 48 -6.31 4.51 10.84
C GLY A 48 -5.84 3.43 9.87
N ILE A 49 -5.27 3.80 8.72
CA ILE A 49 -4.88 2.88 7.64
C ILE A 49 -3.42 3.12 7.25
N ALA A 50 -2.66 2.05 7.06
CA ALA A 50 -1.34 2.10 6.42
C ALA A 50 -1.37 1.24 5.15
N LEU A 51 -1.06 1.82 3.99
CA LEU A 51 -0.98 1.05 2.75
C LEU A 51 0.30 0.22 2.73
N VAL A 52 0.14 -1.04 2.35
CA VAL A 52 1.23 -1.98 2.13
C VAL A 52 1.08 -2.64 0.77
N THR A 53 2.19 -3.13 0.22
CA THR A 53 2.13 -3.93 -1.02
C THR A 53 2.00 -5.41 -0.72
N ASP A 54 2.61 -5.89 0.36
CA ASP A 54 2.89 -7.32 0.56
C ASP A 54 3.55 -7.96 -0.68
N ALA A 55 4.37 -7.16 -1.38
CA ALA A 55 4.92 -7.58 -2.66
C ALA A 55 6.02 -8.63 -2.50
N MET A 56 5.94 -9.69 -3.29
CA MET A 56 6.95 -10.74 -3.40
C MET A 56 7.82 -10.57 -4.66
N LEU A 57 8.84 -11.41 -4.82
CA LEU A 57 9.92 -11.27 -5.81
C LEU A 57 9.46 -11.10 -7.27
N ALA A 58 8.27 -11.61 -7.62
CA ALA A 58 7.72 -11.55 -8.97
C ALA A 58 7.13 -10.17 -9.34
N LYS A 59 7.15 -9.21 -8.41
CA LYS A 59 6.79 -7.80 -8.69
C LYS A 59 7.68 -7.25 -9.80
N GLY A 60 7.06 -6.77 -10.88
CA GLY A 60 7.76 -6.22 -12.04
C GLY A 60 8.36 -7.26 -12.98
N LEU A 61 8.14 -8.55 -12.75
CA LEU A 61 8.58 -9.63 -13.63
C LEU A 61 7.44 -10.14 -14.53
N PRO A 62 7.75 -10.80 -15.67
CA PRO A 62 6.74 -11.44 -16.53
C PRO A 62 5.90 -12.50 -15.80
N ASP A 63 4.80 -12.93 -16.42
CA ASP A 63 4.03 -14.06 -15.91
C ASP A 63 4.84 -15.36 -16.00
N GLY A 64 4.64 -16.25 -15.02
CA GLY A 64 5.44 -17.46 -14.91
C GLY A 64 5.43 -18.08 -13.53
N GLU A 65 6.28 -19.10 -13.36
CA GLU A 65 6.46 -19.79 -12.09
C GLU A 65 7.63 -19.18 -11.29
N TYR A 66 7.42 -19.02 -9.98
CA TYR A 66 8.38 -18.44 -9.06
C TYR A 66 8.38 -19.20 -7.72
N GLN A 67 9.31 -18.84 -6.83
CA GLN A 67 9.47 -19.46 -5.54
C GLN A 67 9.29 -18.44 -4.41
N PHE A 68 8.24 -18.57 -3.59
CA PHE A 68 8.01 -17.73 -2.41
C PHE A 68 8.40 -18.47 -1.13
N GLY A 69 9.64 -18.30 -0.69
CA GLY A 69 10.20 -19.13 0.39
C GLY A 69 10.18 -20.61 -0.02
N PRO A 70 9.56 -21.52 0.75
CA PRO A 70 9.42 -22.93 0.35
C PRO A 70 8.25 -23.19 -0.61
N LEU A 71 7.40 -22.20 -0.90
CA LEU A 71 6.17 -22.39 -1.69
C LEU A 71 6.40 -22.10 -3.18
N PRO A 72 6.16 -23.06 -4.09
CA PRO A 72 6.09 -22.76 -5.52
C PRO A 72 4.82 -21.95 -5.82
N VAL A 73 4.96 -20.87 -6.58
CA VAL A 73 3.85 -19.97 -6.92
C VAL A 73 3.78 -19.71 -8.42
N VAL A 74 2.59 -19.35 -8.90
CA VAL A 74 2.34 -18.97 -10.30
C VAL A 74 1.82 -17.54 -10.33
N LYS A 75 2.46 -16.69 -11.13
CA LYS A 75 2.03 -15.33 -11.42
C LYS A 75 1.24 -15.29 -12.73
N THR A 76 0.09 -14.62 -12.69
CA THR A 76 -0.70 -14.29 -13.88
C THR A 76 -1.25 -12.87 -13.74
N GLY A 77 -0.76 -11.95 -14.58
CA GLY A 77 -1.00 -10.51 -14.44
C GLY A 77 -0.57 -9.99 -13.07
N GLN A 78 -1.53 -9.45 -12.32
CA GLN A 78 -1.33 -8.89 -10.98
C GLN A 78 -1.62 -9.90 -9.84
N LYS A 79 -2.01 -11.15 -10.15
CA LYS A 79 -2.35 -12.19 -9.17
C LYS A 79 -1.20 -13.19 -9.05
N VAL A 80 -0.89 -13.60 -7.82
CA VAL A 80 0.04 -14.71 -7.51
C VAL A 80 -0.64 -15.71 -6.60
N VAL A 81 -0.57 -16.99 -6.96
CA VAL A 81 -1.17 -18.08 -6.17
C VAL A 81 -0.17 -19.21 -5.93
N ILE A 82 -0.36 -19.98 -4.86
CA ILE A 82 0.38 -21.23 -4.64
C ILE A 82 0.04 -22.19 -5.79
N LYS A 83 1.08 -22.76 -6.42
CA LYS A 83 0.96 -23.64 -7.58
C LYS A 83 -0.01 -24.80 -7.28
N GLY A 84 -1.03 -24.96 -8.14
CA GLY A 84 -2.05 -25.99 -7.99
C GLY A 84 -3.21 -25.62 -7.06
N THR A 85 -3.31 -24.36 -6.62
CA THR A 85 -4.38 -23.87 -5.74
C THR A 85 -4.90 -22.50 -6.18
N GLU A 86 -5.97 -22.03 -5.53
CA GLU A 86 -6.45 -20.64 -5.64
C GLU A 86 -5.98 -19.74 -4.47
N THR A 87 -5.11 -20.25 -3.59
CA THR A 87 -4.63 -19.51 -2.43
C THR A 87 -3.63 -18.45 -2.87
N ILE A 88 -3.96 -17.17 -2.62
CA ILE A 88 -3.08 -16.04 -2.90
C ILE A 88 -1.82 -16.14 -2.03
N ALA A 89 -0.66 -15.84 -2.62
CA ALA A 89 0.65 -15.93 -1.97
C ALA A 89 1.44 -14.62 -2.16
N GLY A 90 1.15 -13.64 -1.30
CA GLY A 90 1.64 -12.27 -1.42
C GLY A 90 1.04 -11.53 -2.62
N SER A 91 1.53 -10.32 -2.88
CA SER A 91 1.17 -9.51 -4.04
C SER A 91 2.33 -9.32 -5.02
N VAL A 92 2.01 -8.78 -6.19
CA VAL A 92 2.98 -8.26 -7.16
C VAL A 92 2.69 -6.80 -7.52
N ALA A 93 1.77 -6.17 -6.78
CA ALA A 93 1.45 -4.76 -6.93
C ALA A 93 2.64 -3.87 -6.58
N THR A 94 2.86 -2.84 -7.39
CA THR A 94 3.76 -1.75 -7.03
C THR A 94 3.08 -0.80 -6.05
N TYR A 95 3.86 -0.07 -5.25
CA TYR A 95 3.31 0.80 -4.22
C TYR A 95 2.48 1.94 -4.83
N ASP A 96 2.93 2.52 -5.95
CA ASP A 96 2.19 3.55 -6.69
C ASP A 96 0.88 3.03 -7.28
N TYR A 97 0.81 1.75 -7.68
CA TYR A 97 -0.44 1.11 -8.10
C TYR A 97 -1.42 1.00 -6.93
N CYS A 98 -0.97 0.54 -5.75
CA CYS A 98 -1.81 0.49 -4.54
C CYS A 98 -2.33 1.89 -4.15
N VAL A 99 -1.47 2.91 -4.21
CA VAL A 99 -1.83 4.31 -3.91
C VAL A 99 -2.90 4.82 -4.89
N ARG A 100 -2.71 4.64 -6.20
CA ARG A 100 -3.70 5.02 -7.22
C ARG A 100 -5.04 4.32 -7.03
N ASN A 101 -5.01 3.01 -6.78
CA ASN A 101 -6.22 2.24 -6.53
C ASN A 101 -6.94 2.72 -5.26
N PHE A 102 -6.22 2.93 -4.17
CA PHE A 102 -6.83 3.43 -2.94
C PHE A 102 -7.52 4.79 -3.17
N HIS A 103 -6.85 5.73 -3.84
CA HIS A 103 -7.44 7.01 -4.19
C HIS A 103 -8.69 6.83 -5.08
N HIS A 104 -8.62 5.99 -6.10
CA HIS A 104 -9.74 5.71 -7.00
C HIS A 104 -10.96 5.10 -6.28
N PHE A 105 -10.74 4.11 -5.41
CA PHE A 105 -11.81 3.39 -4.71
C PHE A 105 -12.45 4.20 -3.58
N THR A 106 -11.72 5.13 -2.98
CA THR A 106 -12.17 5.89 -1.80
C THR A 106 -12.54 7.34 -2.12
N ASN A 107 -12.04 7.88 -3.23
CA ASN A 107 -12.10 9.30 -3.56
C ASN A 107 -11.55 10.21 -2.44
N CYS A 108 -10.56 9.73 -1.68
CA CYS A 108 -9.92 10.51 -0.61
C CYS A 108 -9.11 11.68 -1.18
N SER A 109 -8.90 12.71 -0.36
CA SER A 109 -8.03 13.84 -0.73
C SER A 109 -6.56 13.44 -0.85
N LEU A 110 -5.74 14.24 -1.55
CA LEU A 110 -4.29 14.00 -1.63
C LEU A 110 -3.61 14.08 -0.25
N GLN A 111 -4.14 14.92 0.64
CA GLN A 111 -3.67 15.02 2.02
C GLN A 111 -3.90 13.72 2.78
N GLU A 112 -5.10 13.14 2.65
CA GLU A 112 -5.41 11.83 3.23
C GLU A 112 -4.60 10.70 2.60
N LEU A 113 -4.34 10.80 1.29
CA LEU A 113 -3.50 9.84 0.59
C LEU A 113 -2.07 9.84 1.13
N ALA A 114 -1.51 11.02 1.43
CA ALA A 114 -0.21 11.15 2.09
C ALA A 114 -0.19 10.55 3.50
N LEU A 115 -1.33 10.59 4.22
CA LEU A 115 -1.44 9.94 5.53
C LEU A 115 -1.30 8.43 5.43
N VAL A 116 -2.13 7.80 4.59
CA VAL A 116 -2.17 6.33 4.45
C VAL A 116 -0.91 5.77 3.79
N ALA A 117 -0.26 6.53 2.92
CA ALA A 117 0.91 6.09 2.17
C ALA A 117 2.25 6.35 2.90
N SER A 118 2.28 7.21 3.92
CA SER A 118 3.55 7.64 4.51
C SER A 118 3.45 8.04 5.98
N THR A 119 2.62 9.03 6.32
CA THR A 119 2.61 9.60 7.68
C THR A 119 2.27 8.58 8.76
N ASN A 120 1.28 7.73 8.52
CA ASN A 120 0.80 6.80 9.54
C ASN A 120 1.86 5.77 9.90
N ILE A 121 2.53 5.18 8.90
CA ILE A 121 3.59 4.19 9.15
C ILE A 121 4.82 4.84 9.79
N ALA A 122 5.19 6.07 9.40
CA ALA A 122 6.28 6.80 10.04
C ALA A 122 6.01 7.06 11.54
N LYS A 123 4.76 7.35 11.91
CA LYS A 123 4.34 7.46 13.31
C LYS A 123 4.40 6.13 14.05
N GLN A 124 3.88 5.05 13.45
CA GLN A 124 3.91 3.71 14.04
C GLN A 124 5.35 3.20 14.29
N LEU A 125 6.27 3.53 13.39
CA LEU A 125 7.69 3.18 13.51
C LEU A 125 8.50 4.13 14.42
N GLY A 126 7.89 5.19 14.96
CA GLY A 126 8.60 6.17 15.80
C GLY A 126 9.63 7.01 15.06
N ILE A 127 9.52 7.14 13.72
CA ILE A 127 10.43 7.90 12.87
C ILE A 127 9.79 9.14 12.25
N PHE A 128 8.61 9.54 12.72
CA PHE A 128 7.88 10.67 12.17
C PHE A 128 8.66 11.98 12.25
N GLU A 129 9.49 12.19 13.27
CA GLU A 129 10.35 13.38 13.35
C GLU A 129 11.42 13.44 12.24
N LYS A 130 11.73 12.30 11.61
CA LYS A 130 12.73 12.19 10.53
C LYS A 130 12.11 12.24 9.15
N THR A 131 10.97 11.56 8.93
CA THR A 131 10.36 11.40 7.59
C THR A 131 8.83 11.22 7.70
N GLY A 132 8.16 11.05 6.58
CA GLY A 132 6.72 10.77 6.52
C GLY A 132 5.80 12.01 6.41
N SER A 133 6.37 13.21 6.31
CA SER A 133 5.65 14.43 5.95
C SER A 133 6.61 15.48 5.37
N ILE A 134 6.08 16.40 4.57
CA ILE A 134 6.87 17.54 4.06
C ILE A 134 6.88 18.64 5.13
N ALA A 135 8.00 18.76 5.85
CA ALA A 135 8.21 19.78 6.87
C ALA A 135 9.69 20.13 6.98
N VAL A 136 9.99 21.39 7.35
CA VAL A 136 11.36 21.84 7.60
C VAL A 136 12.01 20.99 8.69
N GLY A 137 13.25 20.56 8.46
CA GLY A 137 14.03 19.75 9.40
C GLY A 137 13.90 18.23 9.21
N LYS A 138 13.00 17.76 8.32
CA LYS A 138 12.87 16.34 7.96
C LYS A 138 13.74 15.98 6.74
N LEU A 139 13.98 14.69 6.55
CA LEU A 139 14.63 14.15 5.35
C LEU A 139 13.83 14.53 4.10
N ALA A 140 14.54 14.84 3.02
CA ALA A 140 13.95 15.11 1.71
C ALA A 140 13.61 13.81 0.97
N ASP A 141 12.84 12.94 1.62
CA ASP A 141 12.21 11.76 1.04
C ASP A 141 10.90 12.17 0.38
N LEU A 142 10.94 12.39 -0.93
CA LEU A 142 9.86 13.00 -1.68
C LEU A 142 9.52 12.18 -2.92
N VAL A 143 8.24 12.21 -3.29
CA VAL A 143 7.78 11.69 -4.58
C VAL A 143 7.05 12.80 -5.31
N VAL A 144 7.40 13.00 -6.57
CA VAL A 144 6.73 13.92 -7.49
C VAL A 144 5.83 13.09 -8.38
N LEU A 145 4.55 13.48 -8.44
CA LEU A 145 3.51 12.77 -9.17
C LEU A 145 2.92 13.67 -10.27
N ASP A 146 2.41 13.06 -11.34
CA ASP A 146 1.52 13.75 -12.29
C ASP A 146 0.06 13.83 -11.77
N ALA A 147 -0.83 14.40 -12.58
CA ALA A 147 -2.25 14.55 -12.23
C ALA A 147 -2.98 13.21 -12.10
N GLU A 148 -2.47 12.15 -12.75
CA GLU A 148 -2.98 10.79 -12.67
C GLU A 148 -2.27 9.97 -11.56
N LEU A 149 -1.49 10.62 -10.69
CA LEU A 149 -0.75 10.01 -9.59
C LEU A 149 0.28 8.96 -10.05
N LYS A 150 0.88 9.14 -11.23
CA LYS A 150 2.05 8.37 -11.67
C LYS A 150 3.33 9.06 -11.25
N VAL A 151 4.35 8.24 -10.93
CA VAL A 151 5.63 8.72 -10.42
C VAL A 151 6.44 9.36 -11.55
N LEU A 152 6.73 10.65 -11.39
CA LEU A 152 7.62 11.42 -12.26
C LEU A 152 9.05 11.45 -11.71
N MET A 153 9.19 11.52 -10.39
CA MET A 153 10.50 11.62 -9.72
C MET A 153 10.41 11.10 -8.29
N THR A 154 11.51 10.52 -7.80
CA THR A 154 11.68 10.17 -6.39
C THR A 154 12.99 10.76 -5.90
N LEU A 155 12.93 11.41 -4.74
CA LEU A 155 14.10 11.85 -3.98
C LEU A 155 14.21 11.00 -2.71
N CYS A 156 15.42 10.57 -2.39
CA CYS A 156 15.75 9.88 -1.16
C CYS A 156 16.85 10.67 -0.46
N GLU A 157 16.55 11.17 0.74
CA GLU A 157 17.46 12.04 1.51
C GLU A 157 17.98 13.26 0.71
N GLY A 158 17.19 13.74 -0.25
CA GLY A 158 17.53 14.87 -1.12
C GLY A 158 18.20 14.51 -2.44
N GLU A 159 18.62 13.26 -2.63
CA GLU A 159 19.22 12.78 -3.87
C GLU A 159 18.18 12.21 -4.82
N VAL A 160 18.28 12.50 -6.12
CA VAL A 160 17.36 11.97 -7.13
C VAL A 160 17.63 10.47 -7.33
N ALA A 161 16.75 9.63 -6.79
CA ALA A 161 16.81 8.17 -6.93
C ALA A 161 16.11 7.65 -8.20
N TYR A 162 15.16 8.43 -8.73
CA TYR A 162 14.41 8.11 -9.94
C TYR A 162 13.92 9.38 -10.63
N SER A 163 13.98 9.45 -11.96
CA SER A 163 13.39 10.56 -12.73
C SER A 163 12.95 10.13 -14.12
N GLN A 164 11.71 10.46 -14.48
CA GLN A 164 11.23 10.52 -15.87
C GLN A 164 11.38 11.92 -16.47
N LEU A 165 11.63 12.93 -15.62
CA LEU A 165 11.80 14.32 -16.04
C LEU A 165 13.15 14.49 -16.73
N LYS A 166 13.12 15.05 -17.94
CA LYS A 166 14.33 15.47 -18.65
C LYS A 166 14.70 16.86 -18.18
N PHE A 167 15.72 16.97 -17.33
CA PHE A 167 16.31 18.27 -17.01
C PHE A 167 17.09 18.77 -18.24
N LYS A 168 16.76 19.96 -18.72
CA LYS A 168 17.68 20.67 -19.62
C LYS A 168 18.88 21.10 -18.77
N GLN A 169 20.07 20.64 -19.16
CA GLN A 169 21.34 21.19 -18.68
C GLN A 169 21.49 22.63 -19.17
#